data_AF-A0A7E5W388-F1
#
_entry.id   AF-A0A7E5W388-F1
#
_cell.length_a   1.000
_cell.length_b   1.000
_cell.length_c   1.000
_cell.angle_alpha   90.00
_cell.angle_beta   90.00
_cell.angle_gamma   90.00
#
_symmetry.space_group_name_H-M   'P 1'
#
loop_
_entity.id
_entity.type
_entity.pdbx_description
1 polymer ?
#
loop_
_entity_poly.entity_id
_entity_poly.type
_entity_poly.pdbx_seq_one_letter_code
_entity_poly.pdbx_strand_id
1 'polypeptide(L)'
;MTREVLTKMNYILELVTLQLFCITAYFCAFTNRCTYVKIINGMIKFVEPPNINMEQEVKRCRNQVNVILVFLLSVFLLQICVNFTRDSPIWKTILVCISFLLPQMIQFTVIAFYYVLVLMLIVLLKNVKLHLINLIKNDTKVMDYYTKAETKITTLQYMESLYSKAFEMKREIIGAFQAPLLVTTLQCFHSIVSEAHIIYHGLVVEREFSLHSIFNCSIWIIYQIIKIYIISRSGSLLKQEIQHFSSLMSYQGEDMTAYGLVNFDSALLSKITASSAMYLTILVQFDKK
;
A
#
# COMPACT_ATOMS: atom_id res chain seq x y z
N MET A 1 29.68 -8.40 -20.36
CA MET A 1 29.65 -8.04 -18.92
C MET A 1 29.94 -9.32 -18.14
N THR A 2 30.92 -9.33 -17.23
CA THR A 2 31.25 -10.55 -16.46
C THR A 2 30.20 -10.80 -15.38
N ARG A 3 29.91 -12.08 -15.09
CA ARG A 3 28.78 -12.51 -14.23
C ARG A 3 28.84 -11.93 -12.82
N GLU A 4 30.04 -11.90 -12.24
CA GLU A 4 30.27 -11.26 -10.93
C GLU A 4 29.92 -9.77 -10.94
N VAL A 5 30.11 -9.08 -12.07
CA VAL A 5 29.79 -7.66 -12.21
C VAL A 5 28.28 -7.46 -12.21
N LEU A 6 27.50 -8.38 -12.81
CA LEU A 6 26.05 -8.29 -12.80
C LEU A 6 25.47 -8.51 -11.39
N THR A 7 25.93 -9.54 -10.67
CA THR A 7 25.48 -9.80 -9.29
C THR A 7 25.87 -8.65 -8.35
N LYS A 8 27.10 -8.12 -8.47
CA LYS A 8 27.53 -6.94 -7.71
C LYS A 8 26.70 -5.71 -8.06
N MET A 9 26.39 -5.49 -9.34
CA MET A 9 25.57 -4.37 -9.79
C MET A 9 24.13 -4.46 -9.25
N ASN A 10 23.49 -5.64 -9.30
CA ASN A 10 22.15 -5.83 -8.75
C ASN A 10 22.12 -5.55 -7.24
N TYR A 11 23.12 -6.05 -6.50
CA TYR A 11 23.25 -5.78 -5.07
C TYR A 11 23.41 -4.30 -4.75
N ILE A 12 24.28 -3.58 -5.49
CA ILE A 12 24.47 -2.14 -5.34
C ILE A 12 23.18 -1.39 -5.67
N LEU A 13 22.50 -1.77 -6.76
CA LEU A 13 21.28 -1.10 -7.19
C LEU A 13 20.15 -1.31 -6.18
N GLU A 14 20.02 -2.49 -5.60
CA GLU A 14 19.06 -2.75 -4.52
C GLU A 14 19.35 -1.91 -3.29
N LEU A 15 20.61 -1.82 -2.86
CA LEU A 15 21.01 -0.97 -1.74
C LEU A 15 20.70 0.51 -2.01
N VAL A 16 21.07 1.00 -3.19
CA VAL A 16 20.83 2.40 -3.59
C VAL A 16 19.34 2.72 -3.65
N THR A 17 18.52 1.81 -4.19
CA THR A 17 17.06 2.03 -4.29
C THR A 17 16.38 1.97 -2.92
N LEU A 18 16.82 1.12 -2.00
CA LEU A 18 16.36 1.12 -0.61
C LEU A 18 16.73 2.43 0.11
N GLN A 19 17.96 2.92 -0.07
CA GLN A 19 18.39 4.18 0.53
C GLN A 19 17.63 5.38 -0.07
N LEU A 20 17.43 5.39 -1.39
CA LEU A 20 16.63 6.40 -2.08
C LEU A 20 15.20 6.42 -1.55
N PHE A 21 14.62 5.25 -1.29
CA PHE A 21 13.33 5.16 -0.62
C PHE A 21 13.37 5.82 0.76
N CYS A 22 14.32 5.49 1.62
CA CYS A 22 14.40 6.05 2.98
C CYS A 22 14.52 7.58 2.96
N ILE A 23 15.35 8.12 2.06
CA ILE A 23 15.49 9.56 1.85
C ILE A 23 14.16 10.17 1.41
N THR A 24 13.52 9.58 0.39
CA THR A 24 12.23 10.05 -0.12
C THR A 24 11.15 10.03 0.96
N ALA A 25 11.04 8.92 1.70
CA ALA A 25 10.09 8.76 2.79
C ALA A 25 10.32 9.79 3.91
N TYR A 26 11.57 10.05 4.28
CA TYR A 26 11.92 11.06 5.28
C TYR A 26 11.50 12.46 4.83
N PHE A 27 11.87 12.88 3.61
CA PHE A 27 11.51 14.19 3.08
C PHE A 27 9.99 14.36 2.93
N CYS A 28 9.29 13.34 2.42
CA CYS A 28 7.83 13.34 2.34
C CYS A 28 7.21 13.40 3.73
N ALA A 29 7.75 12.71 4.73
CA ALA A 29 7.23 12.76 6.09
C ALA A 29 7.41 14.14 6.72
N PHE A 30 8.58 14.75 6.55
CA PHE A 30 8.88 16.08 7.08
C PHE A 30 8.05 17.18 6.42
N THR A 31 7.94 17.14 5.09
CA THR A 31 7.23 18.15 4.29
C THR A 31 5.72 18.07 4.53
N ASN A 32 5.16 16.86 4.62
CA ASN A 32 3.72 16.64 4.77
C ASN A 32 3.26 16.48 6.23
N ARG A 33 4.09 16.83 7.22
CA ARG A 33 3.75 16.65 8.65
C ARG A 33 2.43 17.32 9.04
N CYS A 34 2.20 18.55 8.57
CA CYS A 34 0.97 19.30 8.84
C CYS A 34 -0.23 18.66 8.12
N THR A 35 0.01 18.13 6.92
CA THR A 35 -1.00 17.43 6.14
C THR A 35 -1.47 16.16 6.85
N TYR A 36 -0.57 15.35 7.42
CA TYR A 36 -0.98 14.16 8.18
C TYR A 36 -1.84 14.50 9.39
N VAL A 37 -1.47 15.53 10.15
CA VAL A 37 -2.27 16.01 11.29
C VAL A 37 -3.62 16.52 10.82
N LYS A 38 -3.68 17.26 9.70
CA LYS A 38 -4.92 17.74 9.08
C LYS A 38 -5.83 16.58 8.67
N ILE A 39 -5.28 15.54 8.02
CA ILE A 39 -6.03 14.35 7.61
C ILE A 39 -6.62 13.64 8.84
N ILE A 40 -5.79 13.34 9.85
CA ILE A 40 -6.23 12.62 11.05
C ILE A 40 -7.29 13.42 11.82
N ASN A 41 -7.05 14.71 12.06
CA ASN A 41 -8.01 15.58 12.76
C ASN A 41 -9.29 15.76 11.95
N GLY A 42 -9.19 15.82 10.62
CA GLY A 42 -10.33 15.80 9.72
C GLY A 42 -11.16 14.55 9.94
N MET A 43 -10.56 13.37 9.88
CA MET A 43 -11.25 12.09 10.03
C MET A 43 -11.92 11.95 11.41
N ILE A 44 -11.27 12.36 12.50
CA ILE A 44 -11.84 12.26 13.86
C ILE A 44 -13.15 13.06 13.98
N LYS A 45 -13.19 14.29 13.44
CA LYS A 45 -14.38 15.15 13.49
C LYS A 45 -15.61 14.57 12.81
N PHE A 46 -15.43 13.64 11.87
CA PHE A 46 -16.52 13.08 11.07
C PHE A 46 -16.87 11.63 11.44
N VAL A 47 -16.24 11.10 12.50
CA VAL A 47 -16.49 9.74 13.04
C VAL A 47 -17.43 9.77 14.25
N GLU A 48 -17.83 10.94 14.76
CA GLU A 48 -18.84 11.04 15.83
C GLU A 48 -20.14 10.31 15.42
N PRO A 49 -20.54 9.23 16.13
CA PRO A 49 -21.60 8.36 15.65
C PRO A 49 -22.97 8.78 16.20
N PRO A 50 -24.00 8.90 15.36
CA PRO A 50 -25.39 8.81 15.82
C PRO A 50 -25.97 7.39 15.68
N ASN A 51 -25.22 6.38 15.21
CA ASN A 51 -25.79 5.09 14.79
C ASN A 51 -24.92 3.86 15.12
N ILE A 52 -25.56 2.78 15.60
CA ILE A 52 -24.97 1.50 16.02
C ILE A 52 -24.14 0.84 14.89
N ASN A 53 -24.58 0.98 13.64
CA ASN A 53 -23.87 0.41 12.48
C ASN A 53 -22.49 1.06 12.26
N MET A 54 -22.31 2.32 12.64
CA MET A 54 -21.02 3.01 12.47
C MET A 54 -19.99 2.53 13.50
N GLU A 55 -20.44 2.22 14.73
CA GLU A 55 -19.60 1.65 15.77
C GLU A 55 -18.97 0.32 15.32
N GLN A 56 -19.75 -0.51 14.61
CA GLN A 56 -19.26 -1.78 14.05
C GLN A 56 -18.16 -1.57 12.99
N GLU A 57 -18.30 -0.60 12.09
CA GLU A 57 -17.29 -0.30 11.07
C GLU A 57 -16.01 0.29 11.67
N VAL A 58 -16.13 1.16 12.68
CA VAL A 58 -14.97 1.68 13.43
C VAL A 58 -14.25 0.55 14.18
N LYS A 59 -15.00 -0.35 14.83
CA LYS A 59 -14.44 -1.54 15.50
C LYS A 59 -13.71 -2.45 14.51
N ARG A 60 -14.28 -2.65 13.32
CA ARG A 60 -13.62 -3.40 12.24
C ARG A 60 -12.32 -2.75 11.79
N CYS A 61 -12.30 -1.43 11.63
CA CYS A 61 -11.09 -0.67 11.29
C CYS A 61 -10.02 -0.83 12.37
N ARG A 62 -10.38 -0.71 13.66
CA ARG A 62 -9.46 -0.92 14.78
C ARG A 62 -8.87 -2.34 14.78
N ASN A 63 -9.69 -3.35 14.53
CA ASN A 63 -9.21 -4.73 14.42
C ASN A 63 -8.23 -4.89 13.26
N GLN A 64 -8.50 -4.27 12.10
CA GLN A 64 -7.58 -4.28 10.97
C GLN A 64 -6.24 -3.59 11.30
N VAL A 65 -6.27 -2.45 12.00
CA VAL A 65 -5.07 -1.76 12.49
C VAL A 65 -4.25 -2.68 13.42
N ASN A 66 -4.90 -3.35 14.36
CA ASN A 66 -4.21 -4.30 15.25
C ASN A 66 -3.57 -5.46 14.47
N VAL A 67 -4.27 -6.01 13.47
CA VAL A 67 -3.72 -7.06 12.60
C VAL A 67 -2.50 -6.56 11.83
N ILE A 68 -2.52 -5.31 11.33
CA ILE A 68 -1.37 -4.71 10.65
C ILE A 68 -0.17 -4.59 11.60
N LEU A 69 -0.38 -4.17 12.86
CA LEU A 69 0.70 -4.06 13.84
C LEU A 69 1.32 -5.44 14.16
N VAL A 70 0.48 -6.46 14.36
CA VAL A 70 0.96 -7.84 14.56
C VAL A 70 1.70 -8.34 13.33
N PHE A 71 1.21 -8.04 12.13
CA PHE A 71 1.88 -8.40 10.88
C PHE A 71 3.26 -7.75 10.77
N LEU A 72 3.39 -6.45 11.07
CA LEU A 72 4.69 -5.75 11.06
C LEU A 72 5.70 -6.37 12.03
N LEU A 73 5.26 -6.70 13.24
CA LEU A 73 6.10 -7.36 14.23
C LEU A 73 6.55 -8.75 13.74
N SER A 74 5.63 -9.53 13.18
CA SER A 74 5.94 -10.85 12.62
C SER A 74 6.94 -10.77 11.46
N VAL A 75 6.80 -9.79 10.56
CA VAL A 75 7.76 -9.56 9.47
C VAL A 75 9.13 -9.21 10.01
N PHE A 76 9.21 -8.33 11.01
CA PHE A 76 10.47 -7.95 11.65
C PHE A 76 11.17 -9.15 12.29
N LEU A 77 10.44 -9.95 13.06
CA LEU A 77 10.99 -11.15 13.71
C LEU A 77 11.46 -12.17 12.67
N LEU A 78 10.68 -12.39 11.61
CA LEU A 78 11.07 -13.30 10.53
C LEU A 78 12.35 -12.84 9.82
N GLN A 79 12.48 -11.54 9.55
CA GLN A 79 13.69 -10.95 8.95
C GLN A 79 14.93 -11.14 9.82
N ILE A 80 14.79 -10.93 11.13
CA ILE A 80 15.87 -11.19 12.09
C ILE A 80 16.24 -12.67 12.06
N CYS A 81 15.25 -13.57 12.22
CA CYS A 81 15.50 -15.01 12.23
C CYS A 81 16.25 -15.48 10.98
N VAL A 82 15.81 -15.08 9.78
CA VAL A 82 16.46 -15.45 8.53
C VAL A 82 17.90 -14.91 8.49
N ASN A 83 18.14 -13.66 8.89
CA ASN A 83 19.48 -13.09 8.87
C ASN A 83 20.45 -13.76 9.87
N PHE A 84 19.95 -14.21 11.02
CA PHE A 84 20.77 -14.91 12.02
C PHE A 84 21.02 -16.39 11.70
N THR A 85 20.27 -17.00 10.78
CA THR A 85 20.54 -18.37 10.30
C THR A 85 21.71 -18.45 9.32
N ARG A 86 22.28 -17.31 8.92
CA ARG A 86 23.39 -17.26 7.97
C ARG A 86 24.73 -17.56 8.66
N ASP A 87 25.50 -18.50 8.10
CA ASP A 87 26.88 -18.80 8.50
C ASP A 87 27.84 -17.66 8.10
N SER A 88 27.75 -16.54 8.80
CA SER A 88 28.58 -15.36 8.56
C SER A 88 29.01 -14.69 9.86
N PRO A 89 30.17 -14.01 9.87
CA PRO A 89 30.62 -13.30 11.06
C PRO A 89 29.60 -12.23 11.46
N ILE A 90 29.44 -12.04 12.77
CA ILE A 90 28.47 -11.12 13.40
C ILE A 90 28.49 -9.73 12.75
N TRP A 91 29.67 -9.22 12.39
CA TRP A 91 29.79 -7.92 11.74
C TRP A 91 29.06 -7.84 10.38
N LYS A 92 29.11 -8.90 9.57
CA LYS A 92 28.36 -8.96 8.31
C LYS A 92 26.87 -9.03 8.56
N THR A 93 26.44 -9.77 9.58
CA THR A 93 25.02 -9.84 9.99
C THR A 93 24.49 -8.47 10.42
N ILE A 94 25.26 -7.73 11.23
CA ILE A 94 24.93 -6.36 11.65
C ILE A 94 24.85 -5.42 10.45
N LEU A 95 25.82 -5.51 9.52
CA LEU A 95 25.83 -4.69 8.32
C LEU A 95 24.55 -4.91 7.50
N VAL A 96 24.15 -6.17 7.28
CA VAL A 96 22.91 -6.51 6.56
C VAL A 96 21.66 -6.01 7.30
N CYS A 97 21.63 -6.09 8.64
CA CYS A 97 20.55 -5.52 9.43
C CYS A 97 20.37 -4.03 9.17
N ILE A 98 21.46 -3.27 9.18
CA ILE A 98 21.42 -1.80 9.03
C ILE A 98 21.12 -1.40 7.58
N SER A 99 21.74 -2.08 6.60
CA SER A 99 21.69 -1.64 5.20
C SER A 99 20.51 -2.20 4.41
N PHE A 100 19.92 -3.33 4.83
CA PHE A 100 18.78 -3.96 4.13
C PHE A 100 17.55 -4.06 5.03
N LEU A 101 17.67 -4.70 6.20
CA LEU A 101 16.49 -4.97 7.03
C LEU A 101 15.84 -3.70 7.56
N LEU A 102 16.64 -2.75 8.06
CA LEU A 102 16.11 -1.49 8.59
C LEU A 102 15.39 -0.66 7.50
N PRO A 103 15.98 -0.38 6.31
CA PRO A 103 15.27 0.25 5.20
C PRO A 103 13.99 -0.49 4.78
N GLN A 104 14.04 -1.82 4.71
CA GLN A 104 12.88 -2.65 4.37
C GLN A 104 11.77 -2.52 5.43
N MET A 105 12.11 -2.45 6.72
CA MET A 105 11.15 -2.21 7.79
C MET A 105 10.54 -0.81 7.72
N ILE A 106 11.36 0.21 7.43
CA ILE A 106 10.85 1.57 7.21
C ILE A 106 9.86 1.58 6.03
N GLN A 107 10.14 0.86 4.94
CA GLN A 107 9.20 0.69 3.83
C GLN A 107 7.88 0.07 4.28
N PHE A 108 7.92 -1.05 5.00
CA PHE A 108 6.72 -1.69 5.53
C PHE A 108 5.92 -0.77 6.45
N THR A 109 6.58 0.00 7.32
CA THR A 109 5.91 0.96 8.21
C THR A 109 5.23 2.09 7.42
N VAL A 110 5.88 2.64 6.39
CA VAL A 110 5.29 3.69 5.55
C VAL A 110 4.07 3.17 4.78
N ILE A 111 4.16 1.96 4.20
CA ILE A 111 3.04 1.33 3.48
C ILE A 111 1.89 1.02 4.43
N ALA A 112 2.19 0.52 5.63
CA ALA A 112 1.19 0.26 6.66
C ALA A 112 0.47 1.55 7.10
N PHE A 113 1.22 2.63 7.33
CA PHE A 113 0.65 3.92 7.69
C PHE A 113 -0.25 4.48 6.58
N TYR A 114 0.20 4.42 5.33
CA TYR A 114 -0.61 4.76 4.16
C TYR A 114 -1.91 3.92 4.10
N TYR A 115 -1.82 2.61 4.28
CA TYR A 115 -2.97 1.71 4.26
C TYR A 115 -3.98 2.04 5.36
N VAL A 116 -3.52 2.38 6.56
CA VAL A 116 -4.40 2.81 7.67
C VAL A 116 -5.14 4.10 7.32
N LEU A 117 -4.48 5.10 6.74
CA LEU A 117 -5.15 6.33 6.30
C LEU A 117 -6.22 6.05 5.24
N VAL A 118 -5.95 5.14 4.30
CA VAL A 118 -6.94 4.72 3.30
C VAL A 118 -8.12 3.99 3.95
N LEU A 119 -7.88 3.11 4.93
CA LEU A 119 -8.96 2.44 5.67
C LEU A 119 -9.85 3.43 6.43
N MET A 120 -9.24 4.43 7.09
CA MET A 120 -10.00 5.48 7.77
C MET A 120 -10.85 6.29 6.78
N LEU A 121 -10.33 6.60 5.60
CA LEU A 121 -11.08 7.27 4.54
C LEU A 121 -12.25 6.42 4.03
N ILE A 122 -12.06 5.10 3.89
CA ILE A 122 -13.13 4.17 3.51
C ILE A 122 -14.25 4.16 4.56
N VAL A 123 -13.90 4.14 5.85
CA VAL A 123 -14.87 4.21 6.94
C VAL A 123 -15.66 5.52 6.88
N LEU A 124 -15.00 6.65 6.60
CA LEU A 124 -15.66 7.94 6.40
C LEU A 124 -16.66 7.88 5.23
N LEU A 125 -16.26 7.35 4.08
CA LEU A 125 -17.14 7.22 2.92
C LEU A 125 -18.34 6.32 3.22
N LYS A 126 -18.15 5.20 3.93
CA LYS A 126 -19.24 4.33 4.37
C LYS A 126 -20.20 5.04 5.33
N ASN A 127 -19.71 5.92 6.19
CA ASN A 127 -20.56 6.73 7.07
C ASN A 127 -21.49 7.64 6.24
N VAL A 128 -20.92 8.38 5.28
CA VAL A 128 -21.70 9.23 4.36
C VAL A 128 -22.76 8.39 3.63
N LYS A 129 -22.41 7.17 3.23
CA LYS A 129 -23.33 6.27 2.50
C LYS A 129 -24.50 5.85 3.37
N LEU A 130 -24.23 5.49 4.62
CA LEU A 130 -25.26 5.09 5.56
C LEU A 130 -26.25 6.24 5.81
N HIS A 131 -25.75 7.47 5.97
CA HIS A 131 -26.59 8.65 6.10
C HIS A 131 -27.45 8.90 4.86
N LEU A 132 -26.88 8.77 3.66
CA LEU A 132 -27.63 8.92 2.40
C LEU A 132 -28.76 7.87 2.27
N ILE A 133 -28.47 6.61 2.57
CA ILE A 133 -29.47 5.53 2.51
C ILE A 133 -30.60 5.78 3.53
N ASN A 134 -30.27 6.26 4.73
CA ASN A 134 -31.27 6.57 5.76
C ASN A 134 -32.16 7.75 5.33
N LEU A 135 -31.62 8.75 4.64
CA LEU A 135 -32.43 9.82 4.06
C LEU A 135 -33.40 9.31 3.00
N ILE A 136 -32.93 8.47 2.07
CA ILE A 136 -33.77 7.90 1.00
C ILE A 136 -34.87 6.99 1.59
N LYS A 137 -34.54 6.17 2.61
CA LYS A 137 -35.52 5.30 3.27
C LYS A 137 -36.56 6.05 4.10
N ASN A 138 -36.21 7.22 4.61
CA ASN A 138 -37.16 8.07 5.33
C ASN A 138 -38.09 8.81 4.36
N ASP A 139 -37.65 9.12 3.14
CA ASP A 139 -38.51 9.68 2.09
C ASP A 139 -39.64 8.74 1.68
N THR A 140 -39.39 7.43 1.58
CA THR A 140 -40.42 6.46 1.18
C THR A 140 -41.49 6.24 2.26
N LYS A 141 -41.26 6.67 3.50
CA LYS A 141 -42.24 6.55 4.61
C LYS A 141 -43.06 7.82 4.87
N VAL A 142 -42.71 8.97 4.29
CA VAL A 142 -43.28 10.29 4.67
C VAL A 142 -44.19 10.87 3.57
N MET A 143 -44.70 10.05 2.65
CA MET A 143 -45.67 10.51 1.63
C MET A 143 -47.04 10.96 2.16
N ASP A 144 -47.25 11.03 3.49
CA ASP A 144 -48.53 11.45 4.10
C ASP A 144 -48.52 12.83 4.80
N TYR A 145 -47.39 13.52 4.99
CA TYR A 145 -47.41 14.85 5.65
C TYR A 145 -46.42 15.86 5.06
N TYR A 146 -46.97 16.99 4.61
CA TYR A 146 -46.38 18.06 3.80
C TYR A 146 -45.33 18.99 4.48
N THR A 147 -44.71 18.60 5.60
CA THR A 147 -43.95 19.55 6.46
C THR A 147 -42.45 19.29 6.61
N LYS A 148 -41.73 18.80 5.58
CA LYS A 148 -40.27 18.48 5.73
C LYS A 148 -39.33 18.80 4.57
N ALA A 149 -39.58 19.86 3.79
CA ALA A 149 -38.67 20.25 2.69
C ALA A 149 -37.36 20.92 3.18
N GLU A 150 -37.39 21.81 4.18
CA GLU A 150 -36.20 22.57 4.63
C GLU A 150 -35.14 21.72 5.36
N THR A 151 -35.56 20.76 6.19
CA THR A 151 -34.61 19.85 6.88
C THR A 151 -33.89 18.94 5.90
N LYS A 152 -34.46 18.70 4.72
CA LYS A 152 -33.92 17.78 3.72
C LYS A 152 -32.82 18.43 2.88
N ILE A 153 -33.00 19.72 2.53
CA ILE A 153 -32.00 20.52 1.79
C ILE A 153 -30.74 20.70 2.62
N THR A 154 -30.90 21.02 3.91
CA THR A 154 -29.77 21.17 4.86
C THR A 154 -29.00 19.86 5.06
N THR A 155 -29.70 18.72 5.08
CA THR A 155 -29.02 17.41 5.20
C THR A 155 -28.29 16.99 3.91
N LEU A 156 -28.81 17.36 2.73
CA LEU A 156 -28.14 17.09 1.45
C LEU A 156 -26.85 17.94 1.30
N GLN A 157 -26.92 19.23 1.61
CA GLN A 157 -25.75 20.13 1.61
C GLN A 157 -24.67 19.66 2.59
N TYR A 158 -25.08 19.15 3.75
CA TYR A 158 -24.15 18.52 4.70
C TYR A 158 -23.48 17.27 4.12
N MET A 159 -24.22 16.39 3.42
CA MET A 159 -23.66 15.22 2.75
C MET A 159 -22.68 15.58 1.63
N GLU A 160 -23.02 16.59 0.82
CA GLU A 160 -22.13 17.10 -0.23
C GLU A 160 -20.83 17.66 0.36
N SER A 161 -20.92 18.43 1.44
CA SER A 161 -19.77 18.93 2.18
C SER A 161 -18.90 17.80 2.72
N LEU A 162 -19.49 16.74 3.30
CA LEU A 162 -18.74 15.58 3.79
C LEU A 162 -18.03 14.83 2.66
N TYR A 163 -18.71 14.64 1.53
CA TYR A 163 -18.14 13.96 0.37
C TYR A 163 -16.99 14.76 -0.24
N SER A 164 -17.19 16.08 -0.42
CA SER A 164 -16.15 17.01 -0.87
C SER A 164 -14.91 16.94 0.04
N LYS A 165 -15.13 16.89 1.36
CA LYS A 165 -14.05 16.76 2.33
C LYS A 165 -13.33 15.41 2.25
N ALA A 166 -14.06 14.30 2.07
CA ALA A 166 -13.46 12.99 1.87
C ALA A 166 -12.59 12.96 0.59
N PHE A 167 -13.03 13.62 -0.48
CA PHE A 167 -12.25 13.75 -1.71
C PHE A 167 -11.00 14.62 -1.53
N GLU A 168 -11.10 15.72 -0.78
CA GLU A 168 -9.93 16.53 -0.40
C GLU A 168 -8.91 15.68 0.38
N MET A 169 -9.37 14.90 1.37
CA MET A 169 -8.50 14.00 2.14
C MET A 169 -7.86 12.92 1.27
N LYS A 170 -8.60 12.32 0.31
CA LYS A 170 -8.03 11.40 -0.69
C LYS A 170 -6.86 12.04 -1.41
N ARG A 171 -7.07 13.25 -1.95
CA ARG A 171 -6.05 13.96 -2.72
C ARG A 171 -4.83 14.28 -1.86
N GLU A 172 -5.04 14.67 -0.61
CA GLU A 172 -3.96 14.92 0.34
C GLU A 172 -3.16 13.66 0.68
N ILE A 173 -3.84 12.51 0.89
CA ILE A 173 -3.18 11.22 1.10
C ILE A 173 -2.34 10.85 -0.12
N ILE A 174 -2.92 10.89 -1.33
CA ILE A 174 -2.19 10.55 -2.55
C ILE A 174 -0.99 11.50 -2.74
N GLY A 175 -1.19 12.81 -2.57
CA GLY A 175 -0.13 13.81 -2.71
C GLY A 175 1.02 13.59 -1.73
N ALA A 176 0.73 13.14 -0.51
CA ALA A 176 1.76 12.89 0.50
C ALA A 176 2.55 11.59 0.27
N PHE A 177 1.93 10.56 -0.31
CA PHE A 177 2.51 9.22 -0.45
C PHE A 177 2.94 8.84 -1.89
N GLN A 178 2.58 9.62 -2.91
CA GLN A 178 2.86 9.27 -4.31
C GLN A 178 4.34 8.96 -4.59
N ALA A 179 5.28 9.76 -4.07
CA ALA A 179 6.70 9.54 -4.29
C ALA A 179 7.23 8.30 -3.55
N PRO A 180 6.98 8.13 -2.23
CA PRO A 180 7.34 6.90 -1.52
C PRO A 180 6.76 5.63 -2.16
N LEU A 181 5.50 5.67 -2.62
CA LEU A 181 4.83 4.52 -3.25
C LEU A 181 5.42 4.20 -4.63
N LEU A 182 5.77 5.22 -5.43
CA LEU A 182 6.43 5.03 -6.71
C LEU A 182 7.81 4.39 -6.54
N VAL A 183 8.64 4.94 -5.66
CA VAL A 183 9.98 4.40 -5.38
C VAL A 183 9.88 2.98 -4.81
N THR A 184 8.90 2.72 -3.94
CA THR A 184 8.62 1.36 -3.43
C THR A 184 8.31 0.41 -4.57
N THR A 185 7.47 0.80 -5.52
CA THR A 185 7.07 -0.08 -6.63
C THR A 185 8.26 -0.40 -7.54
N LEU A 186 9.09 0.59 -7.85
CA LEU A 186 10.34 0.39 -8.61
C LEU A 186 11.32 -0.52 -7.87
N GLN A 187 11.52 -0.29 -6.57
CA GLN A 187 12.39 -1.11 -5.73
C GLN A 187 11.88 -2.55 -5.64
N CYS A 188 10.57 -2.76 -5.44
CA CYS A 188 9.96 -4.08 -5.39
C CYS A 188 10.14 -4.84 -6.69
N PHE A 189 9.90 -4.18 -7.84
CA PHE A 189 10.11 -4.78 -9.16
C PHE A 189 11.56 -5.21 -9.34
N HIS A 190 12.52 -4.31 -9.08
CA HIS A 190 13.94 -4.62 -9.22
C HIS A 190 14.37 -5.78 -8.29
N SER A 191 13.90 -5.79 -7.05
CA SER A 191 14.23 -6.83 -6.07
C SER A 191 13.65 -8.19 -6.48
N ILE A 192 12.40 -8.25 -6.96
CA ILE A 192 11.81 -9.50 -7.49
C ILE A 192 12.65 -10.05 -8.65
N VAL A 193 13.02 -9.18 -9.60
CA VAL A 193 13.83 -9.57 -10.76
C VAL A 193 15.23 -10.03 -10.34
N SER A 194 15.86 -9.32 -9.39
CA SER A 194 17.20 -9.63 -8.89
C SER A 194 17.24 -10.95 -8.14
N GLU A 195 16.31 -11.18 -7.23
CA GLU A 195 16.23 -12.42 -6.45
C GLU A 195 15.91 -13.62 -7.34
N ALA A 196 15.00 -13.46 -8.30
CA ALA A 196 14.69 -14.53 -9.24
C ALA A 196 15.88 -14.85 -10.17
N HIS A 197 16.66 -13.84 -10.55
CA HIS A 197 17.92 -14.01 -11.27
C HIS A 197 18.95 -14.80 -10.44
N ILE A 198 19.10 -14.46 -9.14
CA ILE A 198 20.00 -15.18 -8.22
C ILE A 198 19.58 -16.66 -8.11
N ILE A 199 18.29 -16.93 -7.94
CA ILE A 199 17.75 -18.30 -7.88
C ILE A 199 18.04 -19.05 -9.18
N TYR A 200 17.77 -18.43 -10.33
CA TYR A 200 18.02 -19.04 -11.64
C TYR A 200 19.50 -19.43 -11.79
N HIS A 201 20.41 -18.50 -11.53
CA HIS A 201 21.84 -18.75 -11.69
C HIS A 201 22.36 -19.82 -10.71
N GLY A 202 21.96 -19.73 -9.44
CA GLY A 202 22.37 -20.72 -8.45
C GLY A 202 21.92 -22.14 -8.82
N LEU A 203 20.65 -22.30 -9.21
CA LEU A 203 20.07 -23.61 -9.49
C LEU A 203 20.47 -24.18 -10.85
N VAL A 204 20.42 -23.36 -11.90
CA VAL A 204 20.55 -23.83 -13.29
C VAL A 204 21.99 -23.79 -13.78
N VAL A 205 22.71 -22.71 -13.45
CA VAL A 205 24.04 -22.44 -14.02
C VAL A 205 25.14 -23.02 -13.14
N GLU A 206 25.17 -22.66 -11.86
CA GLU A 206 26.25 -23.05 -10.94
C GLU A 206 26.01 -24.43 -10.32
N ARG A 207 24.74 -24.85 -10.17
CA ARG A 207 24.30 -26.10 -9.51
C ARG A 207 24.73 -26.25 -8.05
N GLU A 208 25.32 -25.22 -7.48
CA GLU A 208 25.76 -25.15 -6.08
C GLU A 208 24.94 -24.08 -5.34
N PHE A 209 23.65 -24.34 -5.16
CA PHE A 209 22.77 -23.42 -4.46
C PHE A 209 22.27 -24.02 -3.15
N SER A 210 22.69 -23.40 -2.04
CA SER A 210 22.32 -23.88 -0.71
C SER A 210 20.81 -23.74 -0.46
N LEU A 211 20.24 -24.65 0.32
CA LEU A 211 18.84 -24.56 0.75
C LEU A 211 18.55 -23.22 1.44
N HIS A 212 19.48 -22.75 2.26
CA HIS A 212 19.36 -21.45 2.94
C HIS A 212 19.23 -20.29 1.94
N SER A 213 20.04 -20.28 0.87
CA SER A 213 19.96 -19.26 -0.18
C SER A 213 18.60 -19.28 -0.89
N ILE A 214 18.06 -20.46 -1.20
CA ILE A 214 16.72 -20.61 -1.80
C ILE A 214 15.65 -20.00 -0.89
N PHE A 215 15.65 -20.37 0.39
CA PHE A 215 14.68 -19.87 1.35
C PHE A 215 14.78 -18.36 1.53
N ASN A 216 16.00 -17.83 1.65
CA ASN A 216 16.23 -16.40 1.78
C ASN A 216 15.68 -15.64 0.57
N CYS A 217 16.12 -15.98 -0.65
CA CYS A 217 15.65 -15.32 -1.88
C CYS A 217 14.12 -15.41 -2.04
N SER A 218 13.53 -16.57 -1.71
CA SER A 218 12.08 -16.77 -1.78
C SER A 218 11.32 -15.88 -0.80
N ILE A 219 11.80 -15.76 0.45
CA ILE A 219 11.22 -14.88 1.47
C ILE A 219 11.33 -13.41 1.03
N TRP A 220 12.47 -13.01 0.45
CA TRP A 220 12.64 -11.67 -0.11
C TRP A 220 11.61 -11.37 -1.21
N ILE A 221 11.41 -12.27 -2.17
CA ILE A 221 10.37 -12.14 -3.20
C ILE A 221 8.98 -12.00 -2.57
N ILE A 222 8.64 -12.83 -1.59
CA ILE A 222 7.35 -12.79 -0.89
C ILE A 222 7.15 -11.41 -0.23
N TYR A 223 8.16 -10.84 0.40
CA TYR A 223 8.06 -9.48 0.97
C TYR A 223 7.74 -8.42 -0.08
N GLN A 224 8.38 -8.47 -1.25
CA GLN A 224 8.10 -7.53 -2.33
C GLN A 224 6.66 -7.69 -2.85
N ILE A 225 6.19 -8.93 -3.02
CA ILE A 225 4.82 -9.22 -3.45
C ILE A 225 3.80 -8.70 -2.43
N ILE A 226 4.03 -8.89 -1.14
CA ILE A 226 3.13 -8.40 -0.09
C ILE A 226 3.03 -6.86 -0.13
N LYS A 227 4.16 -6.15 -0.30
CA LYS A 227 4.17 -4.69 -0.42
C LYS A 227 3.30 -4.22 -1.60
N ILE A 228 3.52 -4.81 -2.79
CA ILE A 228 2.75 -4.49 -3.99
C ILE A 228 1.27 -4.82 -3.80
N TYR A 229 0.95 -5.98 -3.18
CA TYR A 229 -0.41 -6.40 -2.91
C TYR A 229 -1.14 -5.38 -2.02
N ILE A 230 -0.53 -4.91 -0.93
CA ILE A 230 -1.15 -3.92 -0.03
C ILE A 230 -1.44 -2.61 -0.79
N ILE A 231 -0.48 -2.13 -1.58
CA ILE A 231 -0.63 -0.92 -2.39
C ILE A 231 -1.79 -1.09 -3.40
N SER A 232 -1.78 -2.17 -4.18
CA SER A 232 -2.82 -2.50 -5.17
C SER A 232 -4.20 -2.66 -4.54
N ARG A 233 -4.29 -3.38 -3.40
CA ARG A 233 -5.54 -3.62 -2.68
C ARG A 233 -6.11 -2.32 -2.13
N SER A 234 -5.27 -1.44 -1.59
CA SER A 234 -5.71 -0.14 -1.05
C SER A 234 -6.38 0.73 -2.12
N GLY A 235 -5.79 0.81 -3.32
CA GLY A 235 -6.35 1.61 -4.41
C GLY A 235 -7.61 0.97 -5.01
N SER A 236 -7.66 -0.36 -5.11
CA SER A 236 -8.87 -1.07 -5.51
C SER A 236 -10.04 -0.85 -4.53
N LEU A 237 -9.79 -0.92 -3.22
CA LEU A 237 -10.82 -0.70 -2.20
C LEU A 237 -11.36 0.72 -2.27
N LEU A 238 -10.48 1.72 -2.39
CA LEU A 238 -10.95 3.10 -2.48
C LEU A 238 -11.70 3.37 -3.80
N LYS A 239 -11.22 2.82 -4.92
CA LYS A 239 -11.90 2.95 -6.23
C LYS A 239 -13.31 2.38 -6.17
N GLN A 240 -13.50 1.22 -5.55
CA GLN A 240 -14.82 0.60 -5.39
C GLN A 240 -15.78 1.48 -4.59
N GLU A 241 -15.35 2.02 -3.46
CA GLU A 241 -16.19 2.90 -2.64
C GLU A 241 -16.53 4.21 -3.36
N ILE A 242 -15.57 4.81 -4.08
CA ILE A 242 -15.81 6.04 -4.85
C ILE A 242 -16.73 5.79 -6.03
N GLN A 243 -16.57 4.69 -6.77
CA GLN A 243 -17.42 4.36 -7.92
C GLN A 243 -18.88 4.15 -7.49
N HIS A 244 -19.10 3.49 -6.35
CA HIS A 244 -20.43 3.33 -5.80
C HIS A 244 -21.08 4.69 -5.51
N PHE A 245 -20.32 5.67 -5.00
CA PHE A 245 -20.81 7.02 -4.78
C PHE A 245 -21.00 7.82 -6.08
N SER A 246 -20.09 7.67 -7.03
CA SER A 246 -20.15 8.28 -8.35
C SER A 246 -21.45 7.90 -9.07
N SER A 247 -21.85 6.62 -9.00
CA SER A 247 -23.14 6.17 -9.56
C SER A 247 -24.36 6.76 -8.85
N LEU A 248 -24.23 7.21 -7.59
CA LEU A 248 -25.30 7.85 -6.82
C LEU A 248 -25.39 9.37 -7.07
N MET A 249 -24.27 10.03 -7.42
CA MET A 249 -24.19 11.50 -7.54
C MET A 249 -23.76 12.03 -8.92
N SER A 250 -23.62 11.17 -9.93
CA SER A 250 -23.13 11.54 -11.29
C SER A 250 -21.75 12.24 -11.28
N TYR A 251 -20.85 11.87 -10.37
CA TYR A 251 -19.55 12.53 -10.18
C TYR A 251 -18.39 11.73 -10.81
N GLN A 252 -17.57 12.32 -11.68
CA GLN A 252 -16.40 11.63 -12.25
C GLN A 252 -15.19 11.71 -11.29
N GLY A 253 -14.74 10.56 -10.78
CA GLY A 253 -13.58 10.49 -9.89
C GLY A 253 -12.29 10.15 -10.63
N GLU A 254 -11.21 10.88 -10.33
CA GLU A 254 -9.86 10.56 -10.82
C GLU A 254 -9.33 9.24 -10.23
N ASP A 255 -8.67 8.44 -11.06
CA ASP A 255 -8.02 7.19 -10.65
C ASP A 255 -6.86 7.44 -9.69
N MET A 256 -6.58 6.46 -8.80
CA MET A 256 -5.37 6.50 -7.98
C MET A 256 -4.15 6.26 -8.86
N THR A 257 -3.40 7.31 -9.14
CA THR A 257 -2.15 7.23 -9.89
C THR A 257 -1.02 7.90 -9.13
N ALA A 258 0.20 7.36 -9.22
CA ALA A 258 1.41 8.10 -8.85
C ALA A 258 1.88 8.89 -10.06
N TYR A 259 1.81 10.22 -9.98
CA TYR A 259 2.23 11.15 -11.05
C TYR A 259 1.64 10.83 -12.44
N GLY A 260 0.47 10.17 -12.52
CA GLY A 260 -0.10 9.70 -13.80
C GLY A 260 0.65 8.54 -14.48
N LEU A 261 1.71 8.02 -13.86
CA LEU A 261 2.57 6.98 -14.45
C LEU A 261 2.14 5.56 -14.08
N VAL A 262 1.72 5.36 -12.82
CA VAL A 262 1.39 4.04 -12.27
C VAL A 262 0.02 4.07 -11.62
N ASN A 263 -0.91 3.26 -12.15
CA ASN A 263 -2.21 3.04 -11.55
C ASN A 263 -2.10 2.02 -10.41
N PHE A 264 -2.54 2.41 -9.21
CA PHE A 264 -2.59 1.51 -8.05
C PHE A 264 -3.89 0.69 -8.03
N ASP A 265 -4.13 -0.09 -9.07
CA ASP A 265 -5.31 -0.95 -9.20
C ASP A 265 -4.95 -2.44 -9.01
N SER A 266 -5.97 -3.31 -9.07
CA SER A 266 -5.79 -4.77 -8.99
C SER A 266 -4.91 -5.33 -10.11
N ALA A 267 -4.75 -4.61 -11.22
CA ALA A 267 -3.89 -5.02 -12.33
C ALA A 267 -2.41 -4.70 -12.08
N LEU A 268 -2.05 -3.86 -11.10
CA LEU A 268 -0.65 -3.59 -10.77
C LEU A 268 0.12 -4.86 -10.41
N LEU A 269 -0.46 -5.70 -9.55
CA LEU A 269 0.16 -6.96 -9.13
C LEU A 269 0.36 -7.90 -10.33
N SER A 270 -0.65 -8.06 -11.18
CA SER A 270 -0.53 -8.93 -12.35
C SER A 270 0.49 -8.41 -13.35
N LYS A 271 0.56 -7.08 -13.58
CA LYS A 271 1.57 -6.45 -14.43
C LYS A 271 2.99 -6.70 -13.93
N ILE A 272 3.24 -6.53 -12.63
CA ILE A 272 4.57 -6.75 -12.05
C ILE A 272 4.96 -8.23 -12.10
N THR A 273 4.05 -9.13 -11.72
CA THR A 273 4.30 -10.57 -11.77
C THR A 273 4.54 -11.05 -13.20
N ALA A 274 3.72 -10.63 -14.17
CA ALA A 274 3.88 -10.98 -15.58
C ALA A 274 5.20 -10.44 -16.15
N SER A 275 5.56 -9.19 -15.84
CA SER A 275 6.83 -8.60 -16.30
C SER A 275 8.04 -9.33 -15.72
N SER A 276 7.97 -9.74 -14.45
CA SER A 276 9.03 -10.51 -13.79
C SER A 276 9.15 -11.92 -14.38
N ALA A 277 8.02 -12.60 -14.64
CA ALA A 277 8.00 -13.91 -15.28
C ALA A 277 8.50 -13.86 -16.73
N MET A 278 8.16 -12.81 -17.46
CA MET A 278 8.64 -12.58 -18.83
C MET A 278 10.15 -12.37 -18.86
N TYR A 279 10.69 -11.56 -17.94
CA TYR A 279 12.14 -11.38 -17.79
C TYR A 279 12.86 -12.71 -17.56
N LEU A 280 12.36 -13.54 -16.63
CA LEU A 280 12.94 -14.86 -16.37
C LEU A 280 12.87 -15.77 -17.59
N THR A 281 11.74 -15.77 -18.30
CA THR A 281 11.57 -16.59 -19.52
C THR A 281 12.58 -16.19 -20.59
N ILE A 282 12.76 -14.88 -20.81
CA ILE A 282 13.76 -14.33 -21.73
C ILE A 282 15.15 -14.81 -21.29
N LEU A 283 15.49 -14.67 -20.01
CA LEU A 283 16.81 -15.04 -19.50
C LEU A 283 17.11 -16.53 -19.72
N VAL A 284 16.15 -17.41 -19.41
CA VAL A 284 16.24 -18.86 -19.66
C VAL A 284 16.44 -19.18 -21.16
N GLN A 285 15.79 -18.43 -22.05
CA GLN A 285 15.91 -18.66 -23.49
C GLN A 285 17.26 -18.21 -24.06
N PHE A 286 17.82 -17.11 -23.55
CA PHE A 286 19.09 -16.58 -24.01
C PHE A 286 20.31 -17.31 -23.42
N ASP A 287 20.17 -18.01 -22.30
CA ASP A 287 21.25 -18.80 -21.68
C ASP A 287 21.51 -20.16 -22.37
N LYS A 288 20.59 -20.61 -23.24
CA LYS A 288 20.73 -21.86 -24.03
C LYS A 288 21.57 -21.70 -25.30
N LYS A 289 22.11 -20.51 -25.58
CA LYS A 289 22.99 -20.22 -26.73
C LYS A 289 24.38 -19.84 -26.24
#